data_AF-A0A850TYW6-F1
#
_entry.id   AF-A0A850TYW6-F1
#
_cell.length_a   1.000
_cell.length_b   1.000
_cell.length_c   1.000
_cell.angle_alpha   90.00
_cell.angle_beta   90.00
_cell.angle_gamma   90.00
#
_symmetry.space_group_name_H-M   'P 1'
#
loop_
_entity.id
_entity.type
_entity.pdbx_description
1 polymer ?
#
loop_
_entity_poly.entity_id
_entity_poly.type
_entity_poly.pdbx_seq_one_letter_code
_entity_poly.pdbx_strand_id
1 'polypeptide(L)'
;FTEPSMVFDLKAEYVGATSVNLTWQNDTASSVYKYRIEVVNGTSVRNLTSYVTKAEITELIPGTLYNFTVFAITNNGETEGEGVSISLYTKSSPVLDLKAEYVGVTSVNLTWVVNDTASSSYTYRIEVVNDTSVWNLMSNVTEVKITELLPGTMYNFKVFARPVNSMSEEEGLSISLYTKPRPVLDLKAEYAGANIVSLTWTVSDTASNSYMYRIEVVNGISITNLTSGVTKTEIRELIPETMYNFTVFAVAND
;
A
#
# COMPACT_ATOMS: atom_id res chain seq x y z
N PHE A 1 -3.99 -54.69 -19.73
CA PHE A 1 -3.94 -53.50 -18.86
C PHE A 1 -4.33 -52.31 -19.71
N THR A 2 -5.46 -51.69 -19.40
CA THR A 2 -5.93 -50.47 -20.09
C THR A 2 -5.21 -49.28 -19.49
N GLU A 3 -4.75 -48.37 -20.35
CA GLU A 3 -4.12 -47.12 -19.97
C GLU A 3 -5.05 -46.32 -19.01
N PRO A 4 -4.53 -45.78 -17.91
CA PRO A 4 -5.33 -45.00 -16.96
C PRO A 4 -5.98 -43.79 -17.64
N SER A 5 -7.20 -43.46 -17.19
CA SER A 5 -7.99 -42.36 -17.73
C SER A 5 -7.24 -41.02 -17.69
N MET A 6 -7.47 -40.22 -18.72
CA MET A 6 -6.84 -38.92 -18.92
C MET A 6 -7.38 -37.91 -17.90
N VAL A 7 -6.47 -37.17 -17.25
CA VAL A 7 -6.82 -35.95 -16.51
C VAL A 7 -7.16 -34.88 -17.55
N PHE A 8 -8.20 -34.09 -17.34
CA PHE A 8 -8.52 -32.96 -18.21
C PHE A 8 -9.10 -31.79 -17.41
N ASP A 9 -9.31 -30.65 -18.09
CA ASP A 9 -9.83 -29.41 -17.47
C ASP A 9 -9.02 -28.97 -16.23
N LEU A 10 -7.68 -29.10 -16.31
CA LEU A 10 -6.79 -28.62 -15.25
C LEU A 10 -6.83 -27.09 -15.20
N LYS A 11 -7.17 -26.54 -14.05
CA LYS A 11 -7.24 -25.10 -13.81
C LYS A 11 -6.79 -24.74 -12.40
N ALA A 12 -6.35 -23.49 -12.26
CA ALA A 12 -6.06 -22.89 -10.96
C ALA A 12 -7.30 -22.12 -10.46
N GLU A 13 -7.93 -22.61 -9.40
CA GLU A 13 -9.06 -21.93 -8.75
C GLU A 13 -8.59 -20.76 -7.88
N TYR A 14 -7.38 -20.87 -7.34
CA TYR A 14 -6.77 -19.83 -6.53
C TYR A 14 -5.26 -19.75 -6.81
N VAL A 15 -4.77 -18.52 -6.94
CA VAL A 15 -3.34 -18.21 -7.05
C VAL A 15 -3.02 -17.17 -5.98
N GLY A 16 -2.25 -17.60 -4.98
CA GLY A 16 -1.70 -16.77 -3.92
C GLY A 16 -0.21 -16.52 -4.12
N ALA A 17 0.42 -15.92 -3.12
CA ALA A 17 1.86 -15.64 -3.16
C ALA A 17 2.69 -16.91 -2.93
N THR A 18 2.29 -17.73 -1.95
CA THR A 18 3.01 -18.94 -1.54
C THR A 18 2.21 -20.23 -1.76
N SER A 19 1.01 -20.13 -2.34
CA SER A 19 0.19 -21.29 -2.62
C SER A 19 -0.68 -21.15 -3.88
N VAL A 20 -1.02 -22.30 -4.47
CA VAL A 20 -1.92 -22.42 -5.62
C VAL A 20 -2.87 -23.59 -5.37
N ASN A 21 -4.16 -23.38 -5.63
CA ASN A 21 -5.16 -24.45 -5.60
C ASN A 21 -5.51 -24.87 -7.02
N LEU A 22 -5.22 -26.13 -7.33
CA LEU A 22 -5.53 -26.74 -8.60
C LEU A 22 -6.78 -27.62 -8.50
N THR A 23 -7.60 -27.60 -9.54
CA THR A 23 -8.69 -28.55 -9.76
C THR A 23 -8.59 -29.12 -11.16
N TRP A 24 -9.08 -30.35 -11.31
CA TRP A 24 -9.14 -31.04 -12.59
C TRP A 24 -10.34 -31.99 -12.62
N GLN A 25 -10.59 -32.57 -13.77
CA GLN A 25 -11.62 -33.59 -13.99
C GLN A 25 -11.00 -34.91 -14.45
N ASN A 26 -11.78 -35.98 -14.31
CA ASN A 26 -11.43 -37.33 -14.71
C ASN A 26 -12.69 -38.06 -15.20
N ASP A 27 -12.58 -38.79 -16.32
CA ASP A 27 -13.72 -39.36 -17.05
C ASP A 27 -14.28 -40.66 -16.45
N THR A 28 -13.60 -41.26 -15.46
CA THR A 28 -14.03 -42.54 -14.90
C THR A 28 -14.74 -42.42 -13.56
N ALA A 29 -15.91 -43.06 -13.47
CA ALA A 29 -16.61 -43.38 -12.21
C ALA A 29 -15.86 -44.41 -11.33
N SER A 30 -14.63 -44.76 -11.68
CA SER A 30 -13.79 -45.71 -10.92
C SER A 30 -13.19 -44.97 -9.73
N SER A 31 -13.55 -45.44 -8.54
CA SER A 31 -13.45 -44.72 -7.27
C SER A 31 -12.03 -44.54 -6.71
N VAL A 32 -10.95 -44.92 -7.40
CA VAL A 32 -9.62 -44.94 -6.79
C VAL A 32 -8.49 -44.68 -7.79
N TYR A 33 -8.26 -43.41 -8.12
CA TYR A 33 -7.02 -42.97 -8.76
C TYR A 33 -6.19 -42.15 -7.77
N LYS A 34 -4.89 -42.44 -7.74
CA LYS A 34 -3.88 -41.60 -7.09
C LYS A 34 -3.40 -40.61 -8.15
N TYR A 35 -3.31 -39.33 -7.82
CA TYR A 35 -2.78 -38.32 -8.72
C TYR A 35 -1.39 -37.90 -8.28
N ARG A 36 -0.43 -37.83 -9.22
CA ARG A 36 0.87 -37.19 -9.01
C ARG A 36 0.83 -35.79 -9.59
N ILE A 37 1.23 -34.81 -8.78
CA ILE A 37 1.33 -33.42 -9.20
C ILE A 37 2.81 -33.07 -9.21
N GLU A 38 3.34 -32.78 -10.40
CA GLU A 38 4.70 -32.31 -10.60
C GLU A 38 4.71 -30.78 -10.64
N VAL A 39 5.54 -30.18 -9.81
CA VAL A 39 5.69 -28.73 -9.68
C VAL A 39 7.11 -28.39 -10.10
N VAL A 40 7.23 -27.69 -11.23
CA VAL A 40 8.52 -27.33 -11.83
C VAL A 40 8.75 -25.83 -11.76
N ASN A 41 9.95 -25.45 -11.32
CA ASN A 41 10.46 -24.09 -11.31
C ASN A 41 11.91 -24.08 -11.78
N GLY A 42 12.14 -23.72 -13.05
CA GLY A 42 13.47 -23.83 -13.65
C GLY A 42 13.99 -25.26 -13.58
N THR A 43 15.04 -25.50 -12.79
CA THR A 43 15.62 -26.84 -12.55
C THR A 43 15.06 -27.55 -11.33
N SER A 44 14.29 -26.87 -10.47
CA SER A 44 13.69 -27.45 -9.28
C SER A 44 12.43 -28.22 -9.66
N VAL A 45 12.32 -29.47 -9.19
CA VAL A 45 11.16 -30.34 -9.40
C VAL A 45 10.70 -30.89 -8.05
N ARG A 46 9.41 -30.71 -7.74
CA ARG A 46 8.75 -31.25 -6.54
C ARG A 46 7.54 -32.07 -6.96
N ASN A 47 7.44 -33.29 -6.45
CA ASN A 47 6.27 -34.14 -6.66
C ASN A 47 5.39 -34.17 -5.41
N LEU A 48 4.07 -34.03 -5.61
CA LEU A 48 3.04 -34.15 -4.60
C LEU A 48 2.06 -35.26 -5.02
N THR A 49 1.24 -35.70 -4.08
CA THR A 49 0.20 -36.70 -4.34
C THR A 49 -1.14 -36.18 -3.85
N SER A 50 -2.20 -36.44 -4.62
CA SER A 50 -3.59 -36.26 -4.18
C SER A 50 -4.43 -37.51 -4.46
N TYR A 51 -5.45 -37.73 -3.63
CA TYR A 51 -6.43 -38.82 -3.79
C TYR A 51 -7.79 -38.30 -4.27
N VAL A 52 -7.88 -37.01 -4.55
CA VAL A 52 -9.07 -36.32 -5.05
C VAL A 52 -8.66 -35.46 -6.24
N THR A 53 -9.62 -34.96 -7.03
CA THR A 53 -9.37 -34.16 -8.22
C THR A 53 -9.05 -32.68 -7.93
N LYS A 54 -8.35 -32.45 -6.81
CA LYS A 54 -7.86 -31.15 -6.38
C LYS A 54 -6.59 -31.30 -5.55
N ALA A 55 -5.76 -30.26 -5.56
CA ALA A 55 -4.60 -30.17 -4.69
C ALA A 55 -4.33 -28.71 -4.31
N GLU A 56 -3.97 -28.50 -3.06
CA GLU A 56 -3.34 -27.26 -2.60
C GLU A 56 -1.82 -27.48 -2.62
N ILE A 57 -1.12 -26.64 -3.36
CA ILE A 57 0.34 -26.63 -3.43
C ILE A 57 0.80 -25.43 -2.62
N THR A 58 1.56 -25.67 -1.56
CA THR A 58 2.10 -24.64 -0.65
C THR A 58 3.62 -24.51 -0.77
N GLU A 59 4.20 -23.56 -0.04
CA GLU A 59 5.66 -23.31 0.01
C GLU A 59 6.23 -22.91 -1.36
N LEU A 60 5.40 -22.26 -2.18
CA LEU A 60 5.84 -21.66 -3.44
C LEU A 60 6.55 -20.33 -3.17
N ILE A 61 7.45 -19.95 -4.07
CA ILE A 61 8.16 -18.67 -4.02
C ILE A 61 7.25 -17.61 -4.64
N PRO A 62 6.98 -16.48 -3.96
CA PRO A 62 6.20 -15.37 -4.49
C PRO A 62 6.74 -14.78 -5.81
N GLY A 63 5.85 -14.31 -6.68
CA GLY A 63 6.18 -13.64 -7.95
C GLY A 63 6.89 -14.52 -8.99
N THR A 64 6.78 -15.84 -8.87
CA THR A 64 7.62 -16.79 -9.61
C THR A 64 6.78 -17.68 -10.53
N LEU A 65 7.28 -17.95 -11.74
CA LEU A 65 6.65 -18.84 -12.71
C LEU A 65 6.79 -20.31 -12.28
N TYR A 66 5.68 -21.03 -12.26
CA TYR A 66 5.65 -22.47 -12.06
C TYR A 66 4.92 -23.16 -13.21
N ASN A 67 5.41 -24.34 -13.58
CA ASN A 67 4.68 -25.29 -14.41
C ASN A 67 4.16 -26.43 -13.53
N PHE A 68 2.85 -26.64 -13.55
CA PHE A 68 2.17 -27.68 -12.78
C PHE A 68 1.66 -28.74 -13.73
N THR A 69 2.10 -29.99 -13.58
CA THR A 69 1.65 -31.12 -14.40
C THR A 69 0.98 -32.17 -13.52
N VAL A 70 -0.25 -32.57 -13.86
CA VAL A 70 -1.02 -33.57 -13.12
C VAL A 70 -1.12 -34.86 -13.92
N PHE A 71 -0.73 -35.97 -13.30
CA PHE A 71 -0.77 -37.32 -13.87
C PHE A 71 -1.75 -38.20 -13.08
N ALA A 72 -2.56 -38.99 -13.78
CA ALA A 72 -3.36 -40.05 -13.16
C ALA A 72 -2.54 -41.33 -13.01
N ILE A 73 -2.56 -41.93 -11.82
CA ILE A 73 -1.88 -43.18 -11.50
C ILE A 73 -2.91 -44.21 -11.05
N THR A 74 -2.81 -45.42 -11.58
CA THR A 74 -3.65 -46.56 -11.18
C THR A 74 -3.45 -46.92 -9.70
N ASN A 75 -4.46 -47.50 -9.04
CA ASN A 75 -4.41 -47.80 -7.60
C ASN A 75 -3.26 -48.75 -7.18
N ASN A 76 -2.81 -49.63 -8.08
CA ASN A 76 -1.62 -50.48 -7.87
C ASN A 76 -0.29 -49.71 -8.02
N GLY A 77 -0.32 -48.45 -8.46
CA GLY A 77 0.86 -47.61 -8.66
C GLY A 77 1.69 -47.96 -9.90
N GLU A 78 1.23 -48.88 -10.73
CA GLU A 78 2.04 -49.48 -11.80
C GLU A 78 1.93 -48.74 -13.14
N THR A 79 0.85 -48.00 -13.39
CA THR A 79 0.67 -47.28 -14.65
C THR A 79 0.34 -45.81 -14.39
N GLU A 80 1.10 -44.94 -15.04
CA GLU A 80 0.90 -43.49 -15.09
C GLU A 80 0.38 -43.12 -16.48
N GLY A 81 -0.67 -42.30 -16.53
CA GLY A 81 -1.24 -41.78 -17.78
C GLY A 81 -0.54 -40.50 -18.25
N GLU A 82 -0.98 -39.96 -19.39
CA GLU A 82 -0.48 -38.67 -19.86
C GLU A 82 -0.79 -37.54 -18.88
N GLY A 83 0.19 -36.64 -18.71
CA GLY A 83 0.08 -35.50 -17.82
C GLY A 83 -0.53 -34.29 -18.50
N VAL A 84 -1.39 -33.56 -17.79
CA VAL A 84 -1.89 -32.25 -18.23
C VAL A 84 -1.20 -31.14 -17.47
N SER A 85 -0.74 -30.11 -18.18
CA SER A 85 0.05 -29.03 -17.62
C SER A 85 -0.62 -27.67 -17.71
N ILE A 86 -0.43 -26.85 -16.69
CA ILE A 86 -0.67 -25.40 -16.75
C ILE A 86 0.55 -24.65 -16.21
N SER A 87 0.81 -23.46 -16.76
CA SER A 87 1.88 -22.57 -16.30
C SER A 87 1.31 -21.24 -15.83
N LEU A 88 1.71 -20.78 -14.65
CA LEU A 88 1.29 -19.49 -14.10
C LEU A 88 2.31 -18.93 -13.11
N TYR A 89 2.24 -17.61 -12.90
CA TYR A 89 3.01 -16.93 -11.86
C TYR A 89 2.24 -16.95 -10.54
N THR A 90 2.94 -17.24 -9.44
CA THR A 90 2.44 -16.89 -8.10
C THR A 90 2.35 -15.37 -7.95
N LYS A 91 1.47 -14.91 -7.07
CA LYS A 91 1.39 -13.49 -6.72
C LYS A 91 2.66 -13.03 -5.99
N SER A 92 3.02 -11.76 -6.03
CA SER A 92 3.96 -11.18 -5.09
C SER A 92 3.41 -11.22 -3.67
N SER A 93 4.31 -11.14 -2.68
CA SER A 93 3.84 -10.92 -1.32
C SER A 93 3.23 -9.53 -1.19
N PRO A 94 2.20 -9.39 -0.34
CA PRO A 94 1.57 -8.11 -0.13
C PRO A 94 2.57 -7.09 0.42
N VAL A 95 2.33 -5.83 0.08
CA VAL A 95 2.98 -4.70 0.74
C VAL A 95 2.45 -4.63 2.17
N LEU A 96 3.36 -4.56 3.13
CA LEU A 96 3.07 -4.49 4.56
C LEU A 96 3.65 -3.19 5.14
N ASP A 97 3.11 -2.78 6.28
CA ASP A 97 3.67 -1.69 7.10
C ASP A 97 3.97 -0.41 6.32
N LEU A 98 3.07 -0.02 5.42
CA LEU A 98 3.17 1.23 4.65
C LEU A 98 3.10 2.43 5.61
N LYS A 99 4.16 3.23 5.63
CA LYS A 99 4.34 4.36 6.54
C LYS A 99 4.80 5.60 5.80
N ALA A 100 4.46 6.75 6.36
CA ALA A 100 5.03 8.03 5.97
C ALA A 100 6.11 8.45 6.97
N GLU A 101 7.37 8.16 6.66
CA GLU A 101 8.53 8.54 7.49
C GLU A 101 8.71 10.05 7.57
N TYR A 102 8.32 10.75 6.51
CA TYR A 102 8.37 12.21 6.46
C TYR A 102 7.15 12.77 5.76
N VAL A 103 6.52 13.74 6.42
CA VAL A 103 5.45 14.57 5.84
C VAL A 103 5.90 16.02 5.88
N GLY A 104 6.14 16.56 4.69
CA GLY A 104 6.55 17.94 4.46
C GLY A 104 5.43 18.77 3.84
N VAL A 105 5.80 19.98 3.44
CA VAL A 105 4.87 20.94 2.83
C VAL A 105 4.51 20.57 1.40
N THR A 106 5.49 20.10 0.61
CA THR A 106 5.33 19.73 -0.80
C THR A 106 5.90 18.36 -1.14
N SER A 107 6.23 17.57 -0.12
CA SER A 107 6.78 16.23 -0.30
C SER A 107 6.45 15.30 0.85
N VAL A 108 6.38 14.01 0.53
CA VAL A 108 6.17 12.91 1.48
C VAL A 108 7.17 11.81 1.14
N ASN A 109 7.80 11.24 2.15
CA ASN A 109 8.60 10.02 2.00
C ASN A 109 7.79 8.84 2.54
N LEU A 110 7.57 7.84 1.71
CA LEU A 110 6.91 6.60 2.08
C LEU A 110 7.93 5.48 2.17
N THR A 111 7.73 4.59 3.13
CA THR A 111 8.44 3.32 3.30
C THR A 111 7.43 2.20 3.48
N TRP A 112 7.82 1.00 3.09
CA TRP A 112 7.02 -0.20 3.31
C TRP A 112 7.92 -1.42 3.48
N VAL A 113 7.32 -2.55 3.82
CA VAL A 113 8.00 -3.84 4.00
C VAL A 113 7.37 -4.88 3.09
N VAL A 114 8.19 -5.78 2.56
CA VAL A 114 7.75 -6.99 1.88
C VAL A 114 8.49 -8.18 2.49
N ASN A 115 7.75 -9.11 3.07
CA ASN A 115 8.33 -10.24 3.80
C ASN A 115 8.49 -11.47 2.91
N ASP A 116 9.32 -11.36 1.87
CA ASP A 116 9.72 -12.53 1.09
C ASP A 116 11.14 -12.42 0.52
N THR A 117 11.70 -13.57 0.16
CA THR A 117 13.05 -13.72 -0.39
C THR A 117 13.16 -13.32 -1.86
N ALA A 118 12.05 -13.07 -2.55
CA ALA A 118 11.99 -12.66 -3.96
C ALA A 118 11.82 -11.14 -4.13
N SER A 119 11.68 -10.39 -3.03
CA SER A 119 11.35 -8.96 -2.98
C SER A 119 12.33 -8.08 -3.76
N SER A 120 13.60 -8.49 -3.88
CA SER A 120 14.62 -7.80 -4.69
C SER A 120 14.30 -7.76 -6.19
N SER A 121 13.39 -8.63 -6.65
CA SER A 121 12.95 -8.66 -8.04
C SER A 121 11.68 -7.85 -8.29
N TYR A 122 11.09 -7.21 -7.27
CA TYR A 122 9.82 -6.51 -7.43
C TYR A 122 10.01 -5.07 -7.87
N THR A 123 9.04 -4.59 -8.63
CA THR A 123 8.86 -3.16 -8.88
C THR A 123 7.55 -2.74 -8.22
N TYR A 124 7.57 -1.58 -7.59
CA TYR A 124 6.43 -1.02 -6.88
C TYR A 124 5.80 0.10 -7.69
N ARG A 125 4.49 0.02 -7.96
CA ARG A 125 3.70 1.14 -8.48
C ARG A 125 3.10 1.87 -7.30
N ILE A 126 3.32 3.18 -7.24
CA ILE A 126 2.75 4.05 -6.21
C ILE A 126 1.74 4.96 -6.89
N GLU A 127 0.47 4.73 -6.57
CA GLU A 127 -0.63 5.59 -7.00
C GLU A 127 -0.82 6.70 -5.97
N VAL A 128 -0.87 7.94 -6.46
CA VAL A 128 -1.07 9.13 -5.65
C VAL A 128 -2.34 9.80 -6.10
N VAL A 129 -3.25 10.01 -5.16
CA VAL A 129 -4.59 10.54 -5.41
C VAL A 129 -4.83 11.74 -4.50
N ASN A 130 -5.31 12.85 -5.07
CA ASN A 130 -6.04 13.89 -4.35
C ASN A 130 -7.37 14.16 -5.06
N ASP A 131 -8.14 15.13 -4.55
CA ASP A 131 -9.47 15.48 -5.08
C ASP A 131 -9.48 15.85 -6.57
N THR A 132 -8.35 16.28 -7.13
CA THR A 132 -8.26 16.81 -8.49
C THR A 132 -7.41 15.98 -9.45
N SER A 133 -6.60 15.06 -8.95
CA SER A 133 -5.54 14.44 -9.74
C SER A 133 -5.19 13.05 -9.24
N VAL A 134 -4.88 12.18 -10.19
CA VAL A 134 -4.37 10.82 -9.98
C VAL A 134 -3.14 10.64 -10.86
N TRP A 135 -2.04 10.16 -10.28
CA TRP A 135 -0.85 9.83 -11.04
C TRP A 135 -0.08 8.68 -10.39
N ASN A 136 0.88 8.13 -11.12
CA ASN A 136 1.66 6.98 -10.69
C ASN A 136 3.16 7.29 -10.68
N LEU A 137 3.87 6.69 -9.73
CA LEU A 137 5.32 6.59 -9.68
C LEU A 137 5.73 5.12 -9.67
N MET A 138 6.98 4.85 -10.03
CA MET A 138 7.58 3.53 -9.92
C MET A 138 8.79 3.58 -8.99
N SER A 139 8.97 2.55 -8.17
CA SER A 139 10.17 2.35 -7.36
C SER A 139 10.65 0.90 -7.46
N ASN A 140 11.96 0.69 -7.46
CA ASN A 140 12.58 -0.66 -7.42
C ASN A 140 13.03 -1.02 -5.99
N VAL A 141 12.74 -0.17 -5.02
CA VAL A 141 13.07 -0.36 -3.60
C VAL A 141 11.82 -0.10 -2.77
N THR A 142 11.85 -0.49 -1.50
CA THR A 142 10.71 -0.36 -0.58
C THR A 142 10.56 1.03 0.03
N GLU A 143 10.92 2.06 -0.74
CA GLU A 143 10.77 3.45 -0.38
C GLU A 143 10.52 4.32 -1.63
N VAL A 144 9.85 5.46 -1.43
CA VAL A 144 9.75 6.50 -2.45
C VAL A 144 9.63 7.88 -1.82
N LYS A 145 10.27 8.87 -2.44
CA LYS A 145 10.04 10.28 -2.16
C LYS A 145 9.12 10.85 -3.23
N ILE A 146 7.97 11.34 -2.80
CA ILE A 146 6.97 11.98 -3.65
C ILE A 146 7.09 13.49 -3.47
N THR A 147 7.22 14.23 -4.56
CA THR A 147 7.42 15.68 -4.58
C THR A 147 6.30 16.37 -5.33
N GLU A 148 6.34 17.71 -5.36
CA GLU A 148 5.37 18.55 -6.09
C GLU A 148 3.92 18.42 -5.57
N LEU A 149 3.79 18.04 -4.29
CA LEU A 149 2.50 17.99 -3.62
C LEU A 149 2.04 19.40 -3.24
N LEU A 150 0.73 19.58 -3.18
CA LEU A 150 0.10 20.81 -2.72
C LEU A 150 0.15 20.88 -1.19
N PRO A 151 0.46 22.05 -0.57
CA PRO A 151 0.44 22.22 0.88
C PRO A 151 -0.95 22.03 1.52
N GLY A 152 -0.97 21.49 2.73
CA GLY A 152 -2.18 21.24 3.53
C GLY A 152 -3.30 20.51 2.77
N THR A 153 -2.93 19.63 1.85
CA THR A 153 -3.87 18.91 0.97
C THR A 153 -3.88 17.44 1.35
N MET A 154 -5.07 16.82 1.39
CA MET A 154 -5.21 15.39 1.64
C MET A 154 -4.74 14.60 0.42
N TYR A 155 -3.92 13.60 0.67
CA TYR A 155 -3.51 12.62 -0.34
C TYR A 155 -3.79 11.21 0.14
N ASN A 156 -4.29 10.37 -0.75
CA ASN A 156 -4.26 8.92 -0.60
C ASN A 156 -3.10 8.36 -1.44
N PHE A 157 -2.23 7.61 -0.79
CA PHE A 157 -1.11 6.93 -1.41
C PHE A 157 -1.38 5.43 -1.36
N LYS A 158 -1.33 4.75 -2.51
CA LYS A 158 -1.52 3.30 -2.59
C LYS A 158 -0.34 2.65 -3.29
N VAL A 159 0.29 1.68 -2.63
CA VAL A 159 1.48 0.97 -3.12
C VAL A 159 1.10 -0.44 -3.55
N PHE A 160 1.44 -0.77 -4.79
CA PHE A 160 1.22 -2.08 -5.39
C PHE A 160 2.57 -2.75 -5.62
N ALA A 161 2.73 -3.99 -5.13
CA ALA A 161 3.85 -4.83 -5.52
C ALA A 161 3.56 -5.46 -6.88
N ARG A 162 4.56 -5.44 -7.77
CA ARG A 162 4.46 -6.07 -9.09
C ARG A 162 5.70 -6.92 -9.37
N PRO A 163 5.54 -8.24 -9.60
CA PRO A 163 6.60 -9.06 -10.18
C PRO A 163 6.88 -8.60 -11.62
N VAL A 164 8.15 -8.51 -12.03
CA VAL A 164 8.58 -8.01 -13.37
C VAL A 164 7.79 -8.62 -14.54
N ASN A 165 7.39 -9.88 -14.42
CA ASN A 165 6.78 -10.65 -15.50
C ASN A 165 5.28 -10.95 -15.28
N SER A 166 4.66 -10.36 -14.25
CA SER A 166 3.22 -10.54 -14.01
C SER A 166 2.40 -9.42 -14.67
N MET A 167 1.24 -9.82 -15.21
CA MET A 167 0.27 -8.93 -15.85
C MET A 167 -0.89 -8.53 -14.93
N SER A 168 -1.05 -9.19 -13.78
CA SER A 168 -2.11 -8.88 -12.82
C SER A 168 -1.64 -7.87 -11.77
N GLU A 169 -2.38 -6.79 -11.60
CA GLU A 169 -2.19 -5.88 -10.47
C GLU A 169 -2.76 -6.50 -9.19
N GLU A 170 -1.96 -6.48 -8.14
CA GLU A 170 -2.32 -7.05 -6.85
C GLU A 170 -3.08 -6.06 -5.97
N GLU A 171 -3.58 -6.53 -4.84
CA GLU A 171 -4.20 -5.64 -3.87
C GLU A 171 -3.12 -4.79 -3.20
N GLY A 172 -3.09 -3.50 -3.51
CA GLY A 172 -2.15 -2.55 -2.93
C GLY A 172 -2.57 -2.10 -1.52
N LEU A 173 -1.58 -1.75 -0.69
CA LEU A 173 -1.79 -1.16 0.63
C LEU A 173 -1.86 0.37 0.52
N SER A 174 -2.77 1.02 1.24
CA SER A 174 -2.95 2.47 1.18
C SER A 174 -2.81 3.17 2.54
N ILE A 175 -2.41 4.44 2.47
CA ILE A 175 -2.37 5.37 3.59
C ILE A 175 -2.89 6.74 3.11
N SER A 176 -3.66 7.43 3.95
CA SER A 176 -4.12 8.79 3.69
C SER A 176 -3.55 9.75 4.72
N LEU A 177 -3.08 10.92 4.28
CA LEU A 177 -2.57 11.97 5.15
C LEU A 177 -2.63 13.35 4.48
N TYR A 178 -2.57 14.39 5.29
CA TYR A 178 -2.40 15.77 4.84
C TYR A 178 -0.91 16.13 4.76
N THR A 179 -0.52 16.81 3.68
CA THR A 179 0.77 17.54 3.66
C THR A 179 0.74 18.68 4.68
N LYS A 180 1.91 19.17 5.10
CA LYS A 180 1.96 20.32 6.00
C LYS A 180 1.52 21.60 5.27
N PRO A 181 0.71 22.46 5.89
CA PRO A 181 0.52 23.82 5.41
C PRO A 181 1.83 24.60 5.32
N ARG A 182 1.86 25.63 4.48
CA ARG A 182 2.91 26.64 4.54
C ARG A 182 2.76 27.49 5.81
N PRO A 183 3.85 28.07 6.31
CA PRO A 183 3.77 29.10 7.33
C PRO A 183 2.85 30.24 6.89
N VAL A 184 2.15 30.85 7.84
CA VAL A 184 1.39 32.07 7.56
C VAL A 184 2.35 33.20 7.20
N LEU A 185 1.86 34.17 6.43
CA LEU A 185 2.60 35.33 5.95
C LEU A 185 2.02 36.60 6.58
N ASP A 186 2.81 37.69 6.53
CA ASP A 186 2.39 39.03 6.92
C ASP A 186 1.70 39.14 8.30
N LEU A 187 2.12 38.33 9.27
CA LEU A 187 1.58 38.39 10.64
C LEU A 187 1.86 39.77 11.25
N LYS A 188 0.79 40.50 11.58
CA LYS A 188 0.88 41.84 12.17
C LYS A 188 -0.25 42.11 13.14
N ALA A 189 -0.01 43.02 14.07
CA ALA A 189 -1.04 43.59 14.93
C ALA A 189 -1.72 44.75 14.20
N GLU A 190 -3.02 44.63 13.92
CA GLU A 190 -3.84 45.74 13.41
C GLU A 190 -4.18 46.74 14.52
N TYR A 191 -4.31 46.24 15.74
CA TYR A 191 -4.62 47.04 16.92
C TYR A 191 -3.91 46.45 18.15
N ALA A 192 -3.32 47.33 18.96
CA ALA A 192 -2.74 47.00 20.25
C ALA A 192 -3.28 47.98 21.29
N GLY A 193 -4.22 47.50 22.10
CA GLY A 193 -4.78 48.20 23.25
C GLY A 193 -4.14 47.76 24.57
N ALA A 194 -4.63 48.29 25.69
CA ALA A 194 -4.07 48.00 27.01
C ALA A 194 -4.16 46.50 27.40
N ASN A 195 -5.24 45.82 27.02
CA ASN A 195 -5.50 44.42 27.39
C ASN A 195 -5.94 43.55 26.21
N ILE A 196 -5.79 44.05 24.98
CA ILE A 196 -6.26 43.40 23.76
C ILE A 196 -5.30 43.65 22.61
N VAL A 197 -5.06 42.62 21.81
CA VAL A 197 -4.34 42.73 20.53
C VAL A 197 -5.17 42.05 19.45
N SER A 198 -5.35 42.75 18.32
CA SER A 198 -5.98 42.20 17.12
C SER A 198 -4.90 41.83 16.12
N LEU A 199 -4.78 40.53 15.81
CA LEU A 199 -3.82 40.00 14.85
C LEU A 199 -4.48 39.70 13.51
N THR A 200 -3.72 39.91 12.43
CA THR A 200 -4.09 39.51 11.07
C THR A 200 -2.88 38.85 10.41
N TRP A 201 -3.14 37.89 9.51
CA TRP A 201 -2.14 37.21 8.71
C TRP A 201 -2.71 36.82 7.35
N THR A 202 -1.84 36.40 6.43
CA THR A 202 -2.22 35.94 5.09
C THR A 202 -1.73 34.50 4.88
N VAL A 203 -2.36 33.77 3.96
CA VAL A 203 -2.01 32.40 3.61
C VAL A 203 -2.02 32.25 2.10
N SER A 204 -0.98 31.63 1.55
CA SER A 204 -0.83 31.46 0.10
C SER A 204 -1.36 30.12 -0.43
N ASP A 205 -1.71 29.21 0.47
CA ASP A 205 -2.11 27.85 0.12
C ASP A 205 -3.52 27.80 -0.45
N THR A 206 -3.71 27.01 -1.50
CA THR A 206 -5.02 26.81 -2.14
C THR A 206 -6.02 26.13 -1.20
N ALA A 207 -5.53 25.29 -0.29
CA ALA A 207 -6.34 24.60 0.73
C ALA A 207 -6.63 25.46 1.98
N SER A 208 -6.22 26.73 2.03
CA SER A 208 -6.31 27.57 3.24
C SER A 208 -7.72 27.76 3.81
N ASN A 209 -8.76 27.57 2.98
CA ASN A 209 -10.16 27.63 3.40
C ASN A 209 -10.56 26.51 4.38
N SER A 210 -9.81 25.40 4.43
CA SER A 210 -10.04 24.28 5.35
C SER A 210 -9.07 24.28 6.53
N TYR A 211 -8.27 25.33 6.73
CA TYR A 211 -7.30 25.36 7.82
C TYR A 211 -7.91 25.86 9.12
N MET A 212 -7.41 25.32 10.23
CA MET A 212 -7.45 26.00 11.53
C MET A 212 -6.08 26.62 11.83
N TYR A 213 -6.09 27.75 12.52
CA TYR A 213 -4.90 28.46 12.94
C TYR A 213 -4.72 28.30 14.44
N ARG A 214 -3.59 27.75 14.88
CA ARG A 214 -3.18 27.74 16.28
C ARG A 214 -2.31 28.96 16.55
N ILE A 215 -2.74 29.80 17.47
CA ILE A 215 -2.02 30.99 17.91
C ILE A 215 -1.41 30.71 19.27
N GLU A 216 -0.08 30.72 19.33
CA GLU A 216 0.68 30.62 20.55
C GLU A 216 1.04 32.02 21.05
N VAL A 217 0.62 32.34 22.27
CA VAL A 217 0.85 33.61 22.95
C VAL A 217 1.82 33.36 24.09
N VAL A 218 3.01 33.94 23.99
CA VAL A 218 4.08 33.76 24.97
C VAL A 218 4.37 35.06 25.70
N ASN A 219 4.39 35.00 27.03
CA ASN A 219 4.81 36.11 27.90
C ASN A 219 5.79 35.58 28.95
N GLY A 220 7.08 35.76 28.70
CA GLY A 220 8.14 35.19 29.52
C GLY A 220 8.11 33.66 29.51
N ILE A 221 7.51 33.08 30.56
CA ILE A 221 7.39 31.62 30.76
C ILE A 221 5.95 31.12 30.49
N SER A 222 4.97 32.02 30.50
CA SER A 222 3.57 31.66 30.26
C SER A 222 3.30 31.45 28.78
N ILE A 223 2.69 30.31 28.44
CA ILE A 223 2.28 29.96 27.07
C ILE A 223 0.78 29.69 27.06
N THR A 224 0.04 30.43 26.22
CA THR A 224 -1.39 30.25 26.00
C THR A 224 -1.65 29.93 24.54
N ASN A 225 -2.42 28.89 24.25
CA ASN A 225 -2.81 28.51 22.90
C ASN A 225 -4.27 28.89 22.63
N LEU A 226 -4.51 29.55 21.50
CA LEU A 226 -5.84 29.82 20.97
C LEU A 226 -5.98 29.19 19.59
N THR A 227 -7.22 28.99 19.15
CA THR A 227 -7.53 28.55 17.79
C THR A 227 -8.42 29.55 17.08
N SER A 228 -8.26 29.65 15.76
CA SER A 228 -9.09 30.49 14.89
C SER A 228 -9.37 29.74 13.58
N GLY A 229 -10.61 29.81 13.09
CA GLY A 229 -10.98 29.33 11.75
C GLY A 229 -10.79 30.37 10.64
N VAL A 230 -10.33 31.57 10.99
CA VAL A 230 -10.15 32.70 10.06
C VAL A 230 -8.78 33.35 10.26
N THR A 231 -8.34 34.13 9.29
CA THR A 231 -7.00 34.76 9.26
C THR A 231 -6.88 36.05 10.07
N LYS A 232 -7.82 36.28 10.98
CA LYS A 232 -7.86 37.43 11.91
C LYS A 232 -8.41 36.97 13.25
N THR A 233 -7.79 37.39 14.35
CA THR A 233 -8.31 37.09 15.69
C THR A 233 -8.04 38.20 16.69
N GLU A 234 -8.87 38.27 17.73
CA GLU A 234 -8.68 39.16 18.87
C GLU A 234 -8.21 38.35 20.08
N ILE A 235 -7.08 38.75 20.66
CA ILE A 235 -6.53 38.16 21.87
C ILE A 235 -6.81 39.14 23.01
N ARG A 236 -7.57 38.69 24.00
CA ARG A 236 -8.05 39.50 25.13
C ARG A 236 -7.35 39.09 26.43
N GLU A 237 -7.61 39.85 27.49
CA GLU A 237 -7.10 39.59 28.84
C GLU A 237 -5.56 39.66 28.93
N LEU A 238 -4.95 40.47 28.07
CA LEU A 238 -3.52 40.76 28.13
C LEU A 238 -3.22 41.73 29.29
N ILE A 239 -2.03 41.58 29.86
CA ILE A 239 -1.54 42.45 30.92
C ILE A 239 -0.92 43.70 30.27
N PRO A 240 -1.36 44.92 30.63
CA PRO A 240 -0.78 46.15 30.12
C PRO A 240 0.74 46.22 30.34
N GLU A 241 1.42 46.93 29.45
CA GLU A 241 2.88 47.18 29.51
C GLU A 241 3.75 45.90 29.54
N THR A 242 3.19 44.78 29.12
CA THR A 242 3.88 43.49 29.11
C THR A 242 4.23 43.07 27.69
N MET A 243 5.44 42.54 27.49
CA MET A 243 5.90 42.08 26.18
C MET A 243 5.34 40.70 25.87
N TYR A 244 4.70 40.56 24.72
CA TYR A 244 4.17 39.30 24.21
C TYR A 244 4.84 38.93 22.89
N ASN A 245 5.09 37.63 22.70
CA ASN A 245 5.44 37.06 21.40
C ASN A 245 4.25 36.23 20.89
N PHE A 246 3.89 36.43 19.63
CA PHE A 246 2.76 35.75 18.99
C PHE A 246 3.27 34.90 17.83
N THR A 247 3.00 33.61 17.87
CA THR A 247 3.33 32.69 16.77
C THR A 247 2.07 32.05 16.24
N VAL A 248 1.85 32.10 14.92
CA VAL A 248 0.66 31.53 14.28
C VAL A 248 1.06 30.34 13.41
N PHE A 249 0.44 29.20 13.66
CA PHE A 249 0.63 27.97 12.91
C PHE A 249 -0.64 27.64 12.12
N ALA A 250 -0.51 27.42 10.82
CA ALA A 250 -1.59 26.83 10.02
C ALA A 250 -1.62 25.32 10.24
N VAL A 251 -2.81 24.77 10.42
CA VAL A 251 -3.09 23.36 10.65
C VAL A 251 -4.15 22.93 9.64
N ALA A 252 -3.81 21.94 8.79
CA ALA A 252 -4.79 21.32 7.90
C ALA A 252 -5.72 20.45 8.76
N ASN A 253 -7.03 20.53 8.50
CA ASN A 253 -8.01 19.74 9.25
C ASN A 253 -7.88 18.25 8.91
N ASP A 254 -8.04 17.38 9.92
CA ASP A 254 -8.10 15.91 9.80
C ASP A 254 -9.44 15.40 9.24
#